data_AF-A0A5C6VJI5-F1
#
_entry.id   AF-A0A5C6VJI5-F1
#
_cell.length_a   1.000
_cell.length_b   1.000
_cell.length_c   1.000
_cell.angle_alpha   90.00
_cell.angle_beta   90.00
_cell.angle_gamma   90.00
#
_symmetry.space_group_name_H-M   'P 1'
#
loop_
_entity.id
_entity.type
_entity.pdbx_description
1 polymer ?
#
loop_
_entity_poly.entity_id
_entity_poly.type
_entity_poly.pdbx_seq_one_letter_code
_entity_poly.pdbx_strand_id
1 'polypeptide(L)'
;MNQIHVFHIKKIKQIALIMIAAFFTAGILYVENVLNYPVFSTADGPKAIYRGDAGNKDIALTFDISWGDVKAEEILDTLKSQKIDNATFFLSASWAERHPDVVKRIIEDGHQVGSMGYNFKDYRDLEPQEVRKDLNMSQEAFTKLGLKDITLLRPPSGSFDKEVLTIAQQQGYSVVHYSIDSEDWTNPGVDVIVKNTTASIKGGDIVLLHASDSAKQTVKALPSILKEIKSKGLNNVTVGDIISNAKTKSSEVK
;
A
#
# COMPACT_ATOMS: atom_id res chain seq x y z
N MET A 1 -12.34 -66.82 13.58
CA MET A 1 -13.50 -65.92 13.48
C MET A 1 -13.28 -65.01 12.29
N ASN A 2 -13.92 -65.28 11.14
CA ASN A 2 -13.81 -64.43 9.96
C ASN A 2 -14.94 -63.39 9.99
N GLN A 3 -14.59 -62.11 10.13
CA GLN A 3 -15.54 -61.01 9.94
C GLN A 3 -15.71 -60.74 8.45
N ILE A 4 -16.92 -60.93 7.94
CA ILE A 4 -17.30 -60.57 6.57
C ILE A 4 -17.84 -59.14 6.63
N HIS A 5 -17.09 -58.17 6.10
CA HIS A 5 -17.55 -56.79 5.97
C HIS A 5 -18.41 -56.65 4.70
N VAL A 6 -19.72 -56.47 4.89
CA VAL A 6 -20.68 -56.24 3.80
C VAL A 6 -20.75 -54.74 3.51
N PHE A 7 -20.04 -54.28 2.48
CA PHE A 7 -20.09 -52.87 2.07
C PHE A 7 -21.31 -52.59 1.19
N HIS A 8 -22.16 -51.66 1.64
CA HIS A 8 -23.28 -51.18 0.83
C HIS A 8 -22.78 -50.22 -0.25
N ILE A 9 -22.82 -50.65 -1.52
CA ILE A 9 -22.40 -49.89 -2.71
C ILE A 9 -22.94 -48.45 -2.75
N LYS A 10 -24.17 -48.21 -2.25
CA LYS A 10 -24.75 -46.85 -2.16
C LYS A 10 -23.99 -45.95 -1.19
N LYS A 11 -23.55 -46.47 -0.04
CA LYS A 11 -22.71 -45.73 0.93
C LYS A 11 -21.31 -45.47 0.37
N ILE A 12 -20.73 -46.42 -0.35
CA ILE A 12 -19.42 -46.22 -1.01
C ILE A 12 -19.51 -45.09 -2.04
N LYS A 13 -20.54 -45.07 -2.90
CA LYS A 13 -20.73 -43.99 -3.89
C LYS A 13 -20.91 -42.62 -3.23
N GLN A 14 -21.66 -42.56 -2.14
CA GLN A 14 -21.89 -41.32 -1.41
C GLN A 14 -20.61 -40.81 -0.73
N ILE A 15 -19.83 -41.70 -0.10
CA ILE A 15 -18.54 -41.35 0.50
C ILE A 15 -17.55 -40.88 -0.58
N ALA A 16 -17.50 -41.56 -1.72
CA ALA A 16 -16.63 -41.16 -2.83
C ALA A 16 -17.00 -39.75 -3.37
N LEU A 17 -18.29 -39.45 -3.50
CA LEU A 17 -18.76 -38.13 -3.94
C LEU A 17 -18.34 -37.03 -2.95
N ILE A 18 -18.49 -37.27 -1.64
CA ILE A 18 -18.10 -36.33 -0.59
C ILE A 18 -16.59 -36.09 -0.60
N MET A 19 -15.79 -37.15 -0.77
CA MET A 19 -14.33 -37.04 -0.85
C MET A 19 -13.88 -36.23 -2.07
N ILE A 20 -14.53 -36.44 -3.23
CA ILE A 20 -14.26 -35.67 -4.45
C ILE A 20 -14.62 -34.20 -4.24
N ALA A 21 -15.80 -33.90 -3.69
CA ALA A 21 -16.23 -32.53 -3.41
C ALA A 21 -15.26 -31.84 -2.43
N ALA A 22 -14.87 -32.51 -1.33
CA ALA A 22 -13.92 -31.97 -0.37
C ALA A 22 -12.54 -31.71 -1.00
N PHE A 23 -12.07 -32.58 -1.89
CA PHE A 23 -10.82 -32.38 -2.62
C PHE A 23 -10.88 -31.16 -3.55
N PHE A 24 -11.98 -30.98 -4.30
CA PHE A 24 -12.16 -29.80 -5.14
C PHE A 24 -12.30 -28.52 -4.32
N THR A 25 -13.05 -28.54 -3.21
CA THR A 25 -13.15 -27.38 -2.31
C THR A 25 -11.79 -27.02 -1.71
N ALA A 26 -11.03 -28.00 -1.23
CA ALA A 26 -9.66 -27.78 -0.74
C ALA A 26 -8.74 -27.26 -1.85
N GLY A 27 -8.88 -27.75 -3.08
CA GLY A 27 -8.16 -27.27 -4.25
C GLY A 27 -8.50 -25.81 -4.60
N ILE A 28 -9.77 -25.43 -4.57
CA ILE A 28 -10.21 -24.04 -4.80
C ILE A 28 -9.67 -23.13 -3.70
N LEU A 29 -9.81 -23.50 -2.44
CA LEU A 29 -9.26 -22.74 -1.30
C LEU A 29 -7.74 -22.62 -1.38
N TYR A 30 -7.05 -23.69 -1.82
CA TYR A 30 -5.61 -23.66 -2.03
C TYR A 30 -5.23 -22.71 -3.17
N VAL A 31 -5.93 -22.73 -4.30
CA VAL A 31 -5.67 -21.84 -5.43
C VAL A 31 -5.99 -20.38 -5.08
N GLU A 32 -7.10 -20.09 -4.41
CA GLU A 32 -7.41 -18.75 -3.91
C GLU A 32 -6.33 -18.25 -2.94
N ASN A 33 -5.86 -19.11 -2.02
CA ASN A 33 -4.78 -18.76 -1.11
C ASN A 33 -3.42 -18.57 -1.82
N VAL A 34 -3.12 -19.37 -2.85
CA VAL A 34 -1.89 -19.26 -3.64
C VAL A 34 -1.89 -18.02 -4.53
N LEU A 35 -3.02 -17.65 -5.11
CA LEU A 35 -3.17 -16.44 -5.91
C LEU A 35 -3.16 -15.15 -5.07
N ASN A 36 -3.45 -15.24 -3.78
CA ASN A 36 -3.37 -14.13 -2.82
C ASN A 36 -1.97 -13.94 -2.19
N TYR A 37 -0.95 -14.72 -2.60
CA TYR A 37 0.41 -14.37 -2.20
C TYR A 37 0.82 -13.06 -2.89
N PRO A 38 1.33 -12.08 -2.13
CA PRO A 38 1.93 -10.91 -2.76
C PRO A 38 3.06 -11.42 -3.67
N VAL A 39 3.08 -10.93 -4.90
CA VAL A 39 4.03 -11.29 -5.98
C VAL A 39 5.51 -11.19 -5.56
N PHE A 40 5.80 -10.65 -4.37
CA PHE A 40 7.12 -10.42 -3.81
C PHE A 40 7.53 -11.37 -2.67
N SER A 41 7.13 -12.65 -2.70
CA SER A 41 7.80 -13.67 -1.88
C SER A 41 9.14 -14.07 -2.52
N THR A 42 10.20 -13.29 -2.26
CA THR A 42 11.55 -13.66 -2.70
C THR A 42 12.14 -14.76 -1.82
N ALA A 43 13.06 -15.56 -2.37
CA ALA A 43 13.77 -16.60 -1.63
C ALA A 43 14.55 -16.09 -0.40
N ASP A 44 14.82 -14.78 -0.33
CA ASP A 44 15.66 -14.14 0.70
C ASP A 44 14.86 -13.53 1.88
N GLY A 45 13.54 -13.75 1.94
CA GLY A 45 12.68 -13.26 3.02
C GLY A 45 11.87 -11.99 2.66
N PRO A 46 11.17 -11.40 3.64
CA PRO A 46 10.25 -10.29 3.41
C PRO A 46 11.01 -8.98 3.19
N LYS A 47 10.57 -8.16 2.23
CA LYS A 47 11.27 -6.94 1.80
C LYS A 47 10.33 -5.74 1.70
N ALA A 48 10.87 -4.55 1.91
CA ALA A 48 10.19 -3.28 1.65
C ALA A 48 10.65 -2.67 0.32
N ILE A 49 9.74 -1.96 -0.34
CA ILE A 49 9.95 -1.32 -1.63
C ILE A 49 10.28 0.15 -1.40
N TYR A 50 11.53 0.54 -1.68
CA TYR A 50 12.00 1.92 -1.53
C TYR A 50 11.96 2.70 -2.85
N ARG A 51 12.15 2.01 -3.96
CA ARG A 51 12.17 2.56 -5.32
C ARG A 51 11.96 1.47 -6.37
N GLY A 52 11.51 1.86 -7.55
CA GLY A 52 11.47 1.04 -8.75
C GLY A 52 12.78 1.04 -9.55
N ASP A 53 12.66 0.74 -10.85
CA ASP A 53 13.78 0.74 -11.79
C ASP A 53 14.21 2.17 -12.16
N ALA A 54 15.48 2.48 -11.89
CA ALA A 54 16.07 3.77 -12.21
C ALA A 54 16.27 4.02 -13.72
N GLY A 55 16.17 2.98 -14.55
CA GLY A 55 16.21 3.10 -16.00
C GLY A 55 14.94 3.69 -16.62
N ASN A 56 13.79 3.57 -15.95
CA ASN A 56 12.54 4.18 -16.40
C ASN A 56 12.48 5.66 -16.02
N LYS A 57 11.64 6.43 -16.71
CA LYS A 57 11.44 7.87 -16.42
C LYS A 57 10.33 8.13 -15.40
N ASP A 58 9.79 7.08 -14.80
CA ASP A 58 8.62 7.19 -13.94
C ASP A 58 9.05 7.39 -12.48
N ILE A 59 8.30 8.21 -11.75
CA ILE A 59 8.40 8.43 -10.30
C ILE A 59 7.00 8.30 -9.70
N ALA A 60 6.90 8.07 -8.39
CA ALA A 60 5.62 8.09 -7.68
C ALA A 60 5.60 9.18 -6.62
N LEU A 61 4.70 10.15 -6.77
CA LEU A 61 4.31 11.05 -5.69
C LEU A 61 3.38 10.31 -4.74
N THR A 62 3.75 10.26 -3.47
CA THR A 62 2.97 9.60 -2.43
C THR A 62 2.62 10.57 -1.30
N PHE A 63 1.40 10.47 -0.77
CA PHE A 63 0.89 11.35 0.27
C PHE A 63 0.37 10.56 1.47
N ASP A 64 0.93 10.80 2.64
CA ASP A 64 0.47 10.17 3.88
C ASP A 64 -0.59 11.04 4.57
N ILE A 65 -1.73 10.42 4.92
CA ILE A 65 -2.83 11.07 5.66
C ILE A 65 -3.21 10.27 6.90
N SER A 66 -2.86 10.80 8.08
CA SER A 66 -3.25 10.19 9.36
C SER A 66 -4.28 11.01 10.13
N TRP A 67 -4.39 12.32 9.86
CA TRP A 67 -5.36 13.22 10.49
C TRP A 67 -5.54 14.53 9.70
N GLY A 68 -6.54 15.32 10.06
CA GLY A 68 -6.80 16.63 9.46
C GLY A 68 -7.96 16.62 8.49
N ASP A 69 -8.51 17.80 8.24
CA ASP A 69 -9.81 17.95 7.55
C ASP A 69 -9.72 18.95 6.38
N VAL A 70 -8.56 19.59 6.17
CA VAL A 70 -8.42 20.71 5.23
C VAL A 70 -7.42 20.44 4.12
N LYS A 71 -6.20 19.98 4.47
CA LYS A 71 -5.08 19.95 3.51
C LYS A 71 -5.25 18.92 2.39
N ALA A 72 -5.94 17.81 2.65
CA ALA A 72 -6.18 16.78 1.66
C ALA A 72 -6.93 17.33 0.43
N GLU A 73 -8.01 18.10 0.64
CA GLU A 73 -8.78 18.68 -0.46
C GLU A 73 -7.99 19.73 -1.26
N GLU A 74 -7.24 20.61 -0.57
CA GLU A 74 -6.38 21.60 -1.24
C GLU A 74 -5.29 20.93 -2.10
N ILE A 75 -4.74 19.80 -1.64
CA ILE A 75 -3.76 19.01 -2.40
C ILE A 75 -4.42 18.38 -3.62
N LEU A 76 -5.61 17.77 -3.46
CA LEU A 76 -6.36 17.19 -4.59
C LEU A 76 -6.71 18.25 -5.65
N ASP A 77 -7.14 19.45 -5.23
CA ASP A 77 -7.38 20.58 -6.14
C ASP A 77 -6.12 20.96 -6.91
N THR A 78 -4.98 21.01 -6.19
CA THR A 78 -3.70 21.34 -6.80
C THR A 78 -3.27 20.27 -7.80
N LEU A 79 -3.34 18.99 -7.45
CA LEU A 79 -3.04 17.85 -8.34
C LEU A 79 -3.89 17.92 -9.61
N LYS A 80 -5.21 18.11 -9.46
CA LYS A 80 -6.15 18.25 -10.57
C LYS A 80 -5.82 19.44 -11.47
N SER A 81 -5.48 20.60 -10.89
CA SER A 81 -5.07 21.79 -11.66
C SER A 81 -3.78 21.57 -12.45
N GLN A 82 -2.90 20.72 -11.94
CA GLN A 82 -1.62 20.35 -12.57
C GLN A 82 -1.76 19.12 -13.48
N LYS A 83 -2.98 18.57 -13.64
CA LYS A 83 -3.29 17.39 -14.45
C LYS A 83 -2.53 16.14 -13.99
N ILE A 84 -2.41 15.98 -12.68
CA ILE A 84 -1.94 14.75 -12.05
C ILE A 84 -3.17 14.03 -11.51
N ASP A 85 -3.46 12.86 -12.08
CA ASP A 85 -4.57 11.98 -11.69
C ASP A 85 -4.06 10.65 -11.11
N ASN A 86 -2.76 10.42 -11.07
CA ASN A 86 -2.16 9.12 -10.74
C ASN A 86 -1.15 9.16 -9.57
N ALA A 87 -1.43 9.96 -8.53
CA ALA A 87 -0.69 9.91 -7.27
C ALA A 87 -1.12 8.71 -6.40
N THR A 88 -0.38 8.41 -5.33
CA THR A 88 -0.76 7.38 -4.35
C THR A 88 -0.96 7.99 -2.96
N PHE A 89 -2.12 7.76 -2.35
CA PHE A 89 -2.44 8.23 -1.01
C PHE A 89 -2.42 7.07 -0.02
N PHE A 90 -1.53 7.12 0.96
CA PHE A 90 -1.52 6.18 2.07
C PHE A 90 -2.36 6.74 3.22
N LEU A 91 -3.42 6.02 3.57
CA LEU A 91 -4.44 6.51 4.47
C LEU A 91 -4.44 5.72 5.78
N SER A 92 -4.54 6.42 6.91
CA SER A 92 -5.01 5.81 8.15
C SER A 92 -6.48 5.45 7.99
N ALA A 93 -6.83 4.19 8.22
CA ALA A 93 -8.21 3.73 8.05
C ALA A 93 -9.19 4.42 9.02
N SER A 94 -8.74 4.76 10.25
CA SER A 94 -9.55 5.51 11.20
C SER A 94 -9.80 6.97 10.77
N TRP A 95 -8.91 7.54 9.95
CA TRP A 95 -9.15 8.83 9.30
C TRP A 95 -10.10 8.68 8.12
N ALA A 96 -9.92 7.64 7.31
CA ALA A 96 -10.73 7.34 6.15
C ALA A 96 -12.22 7.12 6.50
N GLU A 97 -12.52 6.42 7.61
CA GLU A 97 -13.91 6.23 8.08
C GLU A 97 -14.60 7.54 8.46
N ARG A 98 -13.83 8.54 8.90
CA ARG A 98 -14.35 9.88 9.27
C ARG A 98 -14.46 10.82 8.09
N HIS A 99 -13.75 10.54 6.99
CA HIS A 99 -13.72 11.36 5.77
C HIS A 99 -14.05 10.54 4.51
N PRO A 100 -15.18 9.82 4.48
CA PRO A 100 -15.52 8.94 3.36
C PRO A 100 -15.70 9.69 2.03
N ASP A 101 -16.07 10.97 2.10
CA ASP A 101 -16.20 11.90 0.98
C ASP A 101 -14.84 12.26 0.37
N VAL A 102 -13.84 12.57 1.19
CA VAL A 102 -12.47 12.82 0.71
C VAL A 102 -11.87 11.55 0.10
N VAL A 103 -12.08 10.39 0.74
CA VAL A 103 -11.63 9.08 0.21
C VAL A 103 -12.26 8.79 -1.14
N LYS A 104 -13.57 8.99 -1.27
CA LYS A 104 -14.28 8.84 -2.54
C LYS A 104 -13.71 9.77 -3.61
N ARG A 105 -13.43 11.01 -3.26
CA ARG A 105 -12.81 11.99 -4.17
C ARG A 105 -11.43 11.55 -4.64
N ILE A 106 -10.57 11.04 -3.74
CA ILE A 106 -9.23 10.51 -4.10
C ILE A 106 -9.36 9.49 -5.25
N ILE A 107 -10.34 8.59 -5.15
CA ILE A 107 -10.58 7.54 -6.15
C ILE A 107 -11.17 8.13 -7.45
N GLU A 108 -12.18 9.01 -7.34
CA GLU A 108 -12.83 9.63 -8.49
C GLU A 108 -11.91 10.53 -9.31
N ASP A 109 -10.93 11.19 -8.66
CA ASP A 109 -9.88 11.96 -9.31
C ASP A 109 -8.74 11.07 -9.89
N GLY A 110 -8.83 9.73 -9.74
CA GLY A 110 -7.99 8.73 -10.40
C GLY A 110 -6.84 8.15 -9.56
N HIS A 111 -6.68 8.58 -8.31
CA HIS A 111 -5.52 8.25 -7.51
C HIS A 111 -5.59 6.84 -6.89
N GLN A 112 -4.41 6.26 -6.64
CA GLN A 112 -4.29 4.99 -5.93
C GLN A 112 -4.39 5.20 -4.42
N VAL A 113 -5.01 4.24 -3.71
CA VAL A 113 -5.06 4.21 -2.24
C VAL A 113 -4.18 3.07 -1.70
N GLY A 114 -3.39 3.38 -0.66
CA GLY A 114 -2.65 2.45 0.17
C GLY A 114 -3.07 2.58 1.64
N SER A 115 -2.74 1.58 2.47
CA SER A 115 -3.04 1.57 3.90
C SER A 115 -1.85 2.08 4.73
N MET A 116 -2.15 2.75 5.86
CA MET A 116 -1.22 2.99 6.97
C MET A 116 -1.68 2.31 8.27
N GLY A 117 -2.41 1.21 8.16
CA GLY A 117 -3.08 0.61 9.32
C GLY A 117 -4.33 1.38 9.74
N TYR A 118 -4.72 1.23 11.00
CA TYR A 118 -5.93 1.82 11.56
C TYR A 118 -5.62 2.88 12.63
N ASN A 119 -4.85 2.56 13.68
CA ASN A 119 -4.64 3.48 14.82
C ASN A 119 -3.40 4.39 14.69
N PHE A 120 -2.63 4.28 13.60
CA PHE A 120 -1.39 5.05 13.37
C PHE A 120 -0.38 4.98 14.55
N LYS A 121 -0.18 3.79 15.11
CA LYS A 121 0.85 3.49 16.12
C LYS A 121 2.08 2.88 15.46
N ASP A 122 3.29 3.19 15.92
CA ASP A 122 4.51 2.53 15.43
C ASP A 122 4.41 1.02 15.69
N TYR A 123 4.49 0.21 14.63
CA TYR A 123 4.32 -1.23 14.72
C TYR A 123 5.47 -1.94 15.44
N ARG A 124 6.64 -1.30 15.59
CA ARG A 124 7.76 -1.86 16.37
C ARG A 124 7.51 -1.81 17.88
N ASP A 125 6.57 -0.97 18.32
CA ASP A 125 6.18 -0.85 19.73
C ASP A 125 4.99 -1.77 20.07
N LEU A 126 4.50 -2.55 19.11
CA LEU A 126 3.33 -3.41 19.26
C LEU A 126 3.71 -4.88 19.23
N GLU A 127 2.93 -5.69 19.95
CA GLU A 127 3.05 -7.14 19.84
C GLU A 127 2.57 -7.61 18.45
N PRO A 128 3.10 -8.72 17.91
CA PRO A 128 2.78 -9.22 16.57
C PRO A 128 1.28 -9.40 16.30
N GLN A 129 0.53 -9.78 17.34
CA GLN A 129 -0.91 -9.99 17.29
C GLN A 129 -1.69 -8.67 17.21
N GLU A 130 -1.15 -7.59 17.81
CA GLU A 130 -1.72 -6.26 17.74
C GLU A 130 -1.53 -5.65 16.35
N VAL A 131 -0.35 -5.84 15.73
CA VAL A 131 -0.10 -5.45 14.34
C VAL A 131 -1.09 -6.14 13.39
N ARG A 132 -1.28 -7.47 13.53
CA ARG A 132 -2.28 -8.21 12.73
C ARG A 132 -3.69 -7.68 12.93
N LYS A 133 -4.06 -7.38 14.17
CA LYS A 133 -5.38 -6.83 14.52
C LYS A 133 -5.59 -5.46 13.89
N ASP A 134 -4.60 -4.57 13.98
CA ASP A 134 -4.67 -3.22 13.40
C ASP A 134 -4.81 -3.28 11.87
N LEU A 135 -4.06 -4.16 11.20
CA LEU A 135 -4.18 -4.39 9.76
C LEU A 135 -5.53 -5.00 9.34
N ASN A 136 -6.09 -5.91 10.14
CA ASN A 136 -7.43 -6.46 9.90
C ASN A 136 -8.51 -5.40 10.06
N MET A 137 -8.42 -4.56 11.09
CA MET A 137 -9.35 -3.44 11.30
C MET A 137 -9.25 -2.43 10.14
N SER A 138 -8.03 -2.16 9.67
CA SER A 138 -7.78 -1.31 8.50
C SER A 138 -8.48 -1.86 7.25
N GLN A 139 -8.31 -3.15 6.96
CA GLN A 139 -8.96 -3.82 5.83
C GLN A 139 -10.49 -3.78 5.93
N GLU A 140 -11.05 -3.99 7.12
CA GLU A 140 -12.51 -3.94 7.35
C GLU A 140 -13.06 -2.54 7.08
N ALA A 141 -12.40 -1.51 7.61
CA ALA A 141 -12.76 -0.11 7.41
C ALA A 141 -12.73 0.27 5.92
N PHE A 142 -11.65 -0.05 5.21
CA PHE A 142 -11.56 0.20 3.76
C PHE A 142 -12.60 -0.58 2.96
N THR A 143 -12.88 -1.82 3.34
CA THR A 143 -13.92 -2.63 2.70
C THR A 143 -15.31 -1.98 2.82
N LYS A 144 -15.64 -1.39 3.98
CA LYS A 144 -16.89 -0.62 4.19
C LYS A 144 -16.96 0.64 3.33
N LEU A 145 -15.81 1.22 2.99
CA LEU A 145 -15.70 2.35 2.06
C LEU A 145 -15.69 1.92 0.57
N GLY A 146 -15.82 0.62 0.29
CA GLY A 146 -15.82 0.07 -1.07
C GLY A 146 -14.42 -0.21 -1.65
N LEU A 147 -13.37 -0.06 -0.84
CA LEU A 147 -11.98 -0.30 -1.20
C LEU A 147 -11.57 -1.72 -0.76
N LYS A 148 -11.70 -2.70 -1.65
CA LYS A 148 -11.46 -4.12 -1.32
C LYS A 148 -10.04 -4.62 -1.62
N ASP A 149 -9.36 -3.97 -2.56
CA ASP A 149 -8.09 -4.47 -3.14
C ASP A 149 -6.88 -3.63 -2.71
N ILE A 150 -6.88 -3.09 -1.49
CA ILE A 150 -5.72 -2.36 -0.97
C ILE A 150 -4.62 -3.37 -0.65
N THR A 151 -3.59 -3.39 -1.48
CA THR A 151 -2.44 -4.30 -1.36
C THR A 151 -1.15 -3.58 -0.97
N LEU A 152 -1.17 -2.26 -0.86
CA LEU A 152 -0.01 -1.47 -0.46
C LEU A 152 -0.13 -1.05 1.00
N LEU A 153 0.95 -1.26 1.75
CA LEU A 153 1.06 -0.83 3.14
C LEU A 153 2.27 0.08 3.32
N ARG A 154 2.07 1.24 3.91
CA ARG A 154 3.16 2.04 4.50
C ARG A 154 2.99 2.02 6.01
N PRO A 155 3.83 1.28 6.76
CA PRO A 155 3.74 1.23 8.22
C PRO A 155 3.76 2.64 8.83
N PRO A 156 2.99 2.90 9.90
CA PRO A 156 3.01 4.19 10.59
C PRO A 156 4.43 4.65 10.91
N SER A 157 4.69 5.95 10.74
CA SER A 157 6.01 6.56 10.93
C SER A 157 7.12 5.99 10.04
N GLY A 158 6.78 5.26 8.96
CA GLY A 158 7.76 4.60 8.07
C GLY A 158 8.58 3.51 8.76
N SER A 159 8.17 3.07 9.95
CA SER A 159 8.96 2.23 10.84
C SER A 159 8.50 0.77 10.79
N PHE A 160 9.45 -0.15 10.58
CA PHE A 160 9.18 -1.59 10.51
C PHE A 160 10.45 -2.41 10.79
N ASP A 161 10.24 -3.67 11.14
CA ASP A 161 11.27 -4.69 11.27
C ASP A 161 10.88 -5.96 10.47
N LYS A 162 11.68 -7.02 10.58
CA LYS A 162 11.43 -8.27 9.87
C LYS A 162 10.09 -8.92 10.25
N GLU A 163 9.64 -8.76 11.49
CA GLU A 163 8.39 -9.34 11.96
C GLU A 163 7.19 -8.61 11.36
N VAL A 164 7.22 -7.27 11.37
CA VAL A 164 6.21 -6.42 10.70
C VAL A 164 6.12 -6.74 9.21
N LEU A 165 7.27 -6.85 8.52
CA LEU A 165 7.28 -7.20 7.10
C LEU A 165 6.70 -8.61 6.84
N THR A 166 6.99 -9.57 7.72
CA THR A 166 6.45 -10.93 7.62
C THR A 166 4.93 -10.92 7.81
N ILE A 167 4.43 -10.21 8.81
CA ILE A 167 2.98 -10.07 9.07
C ILE A 167 2.29 -9.44 7.87
N ALA A 168 2.81 -8.31 7.37
CA ALA A 168 2.27 -7.61 6.22
C ALA A 168 2.18 -8.53 5.00
N GLN A 169 3.26 -9.26 4.69
CA GLN A 169 3.29 -10.20 3.58
C GLN A 169 2.26 -11.33 3.74
N GLN A 170 2.12 -11.89 4.95
CA GLN A 170 1.12 -12.93 5.24
C GLN A 170 -0.31 -12.44 5.11
N GLN A 171 -0.55 -11.14 5.23
CA GLN A 171 -1.85 -10.50 5.03
C GLN A 171 -2.03 -9.93 3.61
N GLY A 172 -1.12 -10.26 2.67
CA GLY A 172 -1.24 -9.86 1.26
C GLY A 172 -0.69 -8.48 0.93
N TYR A 173 -0.05 -7.79 1.89
CA TYR A 173 0.49 -6.45 1.65
C TYR A 173 1.90 -6.47 1.06
N SER A 174 2.15 -5.56 0.12
CA SER A 174 3.47 -5.10 -0.26
C SER A 174 3.82 -3.87 0.58
N VAL A 175 4.91 -3.94 1.34
CA VAL A 175 5.36 -2.81 2.17
C VAL A 175 6.11 -1.80 1.32
N VAL A 176 5.65 -0.57 1.34
CA VAL A 176 6.17 0.55 0.54
C VAL A 176 6.75 1.60 1.46
N HIS A 177 8.05 1.87 1.28
CA HIS A 177 8.73 2.99 1.90
C HIS A 177 8.94 4.10 0.86
N TYR A 178 10.01 4.88 0.98
CA TYR A 178 10.32 5.97 0.06
C TYR A 178 11.82 6.09 -0.16
N SER A 179 12.21 6.67 -1.30
CA SER A 179 13.61 6.97 -1.61
C SER A 179 13.96 8.45 -1.48
N ILE A 180 12.93 9.31 -1.42
CA ILE A 180 13.05 10.75 -1.22
C ILE A 180 12.06 11.17 -0.13
N ASP A 181 12.57 11.84 0.89
CA ASP A 181 11.77 12.49 1.92
C ASP A 181 11.76 13.99 1.66
N SER A 182 10.57 14.58 1.58
CA SER A 182 10.42 16.02 1.42
C SER A 182 10.63 16.79 2.73
N GLU A 183 10.50 16.12 3.87
CA GLU A 183 10.45 16.68 5.23
C GLU A 183 9.35 17.74 5.43
N ASP A 184 8.32 17.73 4.58
CA ASP A 184 7.26 18.75 4.55
C ASP A 184 6.44 18.84 5.85
N TRP A 185 6.33 17.74 6.60
CA TRP A 185 5.70 17.68 7.91
C TRP A 185 6.38 18.59 8.96
N THR A 186 7.66 18.91 8.78
CA THR A 186 8.40 19.85 9.65
C THR A 186 8.14 21.33 9.31
N ASN A 187 7.46 21.59 8.19
CA ASN A 187 7.21 22.94 7.64
C ASN A 187 8.50 23.78 7.44
N PRO A 188 9.54 23.26 6.76
CA PRO A 188 10.87 23.88 6.72
C PRO A 188 10.97 25.08 5.75
N GLY A 189 9.90 25.37 5.01
CA GLY A 189 9.83 26.39 3.96
C GLY A 189 9.62 25.75 2.59
N VAL A 190 8.85 26.43 1.73
CA VAL A 190 8.46 25.93 0.40
C VAL A 190 9.68 25.56 -0.45
N ASP A 191 10.69 26.44 -0.53
CA ASP A 191 11.89 26.18 -1.33
C ASP A 191 12.71 25.01 -0.80
N VAL A 192 12.69 24.78 0.51
CA VAL A 192 13.37 23.63 1.14
C VAL A 192 12.65 22.33 0.77
N ILE A 193 11.32 22.30 0.84
CA ILE A 193 10.50 21.14 0.42
C ILE A 193 10.78 20.81 -1.06
N VAL A 194 10.75 21.83 -1.93
CA VAL A 194 11.03 21.67 -3.37
C VAL A 194 12.43 21.11 -3.56
N LYS A 195 13.45 21.67 -2.89
CA LYS A 195 14.84 21.22 -2.97
C LYS A 195 15.02 19.79 -2.49
N ASN A 196 14.51 19.45 -1.30
CA ASN A 196 14.57 18.10 -0.72
C ASN A 196 13.96 17.08 -1.68
N THR A 197 12.84 17.44 -2.30
CA THR A 197 12.12 16.58 -3.25
C THR A 197 12.86 16.41 -4.58
N THR A 198 13.47 17.46 -5.12
CA THR A 198 13.84 17.50 -6.56
C THR A 198 15.35 17.48 -6.83
N ALA A 199 16.20 17.75 -5.83
CA ALA A 199 17.64 17.87 -6.03
C ALA A 199 18.27 16.59 -6.61
N SER A 200 17.87 15.42 -6.11
CA SER A 200 18.39 14.10 -6.50
C SER A 200 17.36 13.21 -7.22
N ILE A 201 16.18 13.74 -7.53
CA ILE A 201 15.08 12.96 -8.14
C ILE A 201 15.48 12.37 -9.49
N LYS A 202 15.17 11.08 -9.64
CA LYS A 202 15.43 10.30 -10.84
C LYS A 202 14.36 9.22 -11.00
N GLY A 203 14.44 8.50 -12.12
CA GLY A 203 13.62 7.33 -12.38
C GLY A 203 13.53 6.36 -11.21
N GLY A 204 12.35 5.78 -11.03
CA GLY A 204 12.03 4.81 -10.00
C GLY A 204 11.83 5.41 -8.61
N ASP A 205 12.05 6.71 -8.38
CA ASP A 205 11.92 7.27 -7.04
C ASP A 205 10.46 7.29 -6.55
N ILE A 206 10.30 6.98 -5.25
CA ILE A 206 9.05 7.11 -4.50
C ILE A 206 9.25 8.27 -3.54
N VAL A 207 8.46 9.33 -3.71
CA VAL A 207 8.57 10.59 -2.97
C VAL A 207 7.54 10.60 -1.83
N LEU A 208 8.01 10.81 -0.60
CA LEU A 208 7.14 11.03 0.55
C LEU A 208 6.76 12.51 0.69
N LEU A 209 5.47 12.77 0.66
CA LEU A 209 4.81 14.02 1.04
C LEU A 209 3.69 13.70 2.04
N HIS A 210 3.16 14.71 2.70
CA HIS A 210 2.03 14.58 3.61
C HIS A 210 0.84 15.40 3.12
N ALA A 211 -0.35 14.85 3.31
CA ALA A 211 -1.62 15.53 3.07
C ALA A 211 -2.47 15.67 4.35
N SER A 212 -1.87 15.40 5.50
CA SER A 212 -2.43 15.72 6.81
C SER A 212 -2.34 17.23 7.09
N ASP A 213 -3.13 17.75 8.03
CA ASP A 213 -3.16 19.20 8.35
C ASP A 213 -1.84 19.74 8.96
N SER A 214 -0.90 18.86 9.34
CA SER A 214 0.48 19.22 9.67
C SER A 214 1.26 19.80 8.48
N ALA A 215 0.91 19.42 7.26
CA ALA A 215 1.62 19.72 6.02
C ALA A 215 1.20 21.09 5.44
N LYS A 216 1.49 22.19 6.15
CA LYS A 216 0.94 23.52 5.83
C LYS A 216 1.51 24.12 4.54
N GLN A 217 2.64 23.61 4.06
CA GLN A 217 3.40 24.19 2.96
C GLN A 217 3.40 23.32 1.70
N THR A 218 2.97 22.06 1.79
CA THR A 218 3.00 21.08 0.69
C THR A 218 2.18 21.54 -0.50
N VAL A 219 0.97 22.07 -0.26
CA VAL A 219 0.09 22.67 -1.29
C VAL A 219 0.83 23.72 -2.12
N LYS A 220 1.66 24.56 -1.47
CA LYS A 220 2.42 25.63 -2.14
C LYS A 220 3.66 25.13 -2.86
N ALA A 221 4.28 24.05 -2.37
CA ALA A 221 5.47 23.45 -2.98
C ALA A 221 5.14 22.61 -4.22
N LEU A 222 3.96 22.00 -4.25
CA LEU A 222 3.55 21.01 -5.26
C LEU A 222 3.66 21.51 -6.71
N PRO A 223 3.22 22.74 -7.08
CA PRO A 223 3.39 23.24 -8.45
C PRO A 223 4.86 23.32 -8.88
N SER A 224 5.76 23.74 -7.99
CA SER A 224 7.19 23.82 -8.26
C SER A 224 7.83 22.43 -8.36
N ILE A 225 7.45 21.49 -7.49
CA ILE A 225 7.88 20.09 -7.57
C ILE A 225 7.50 19.49 -8.92
N LEU A 226 6.25 19.65 -9.34
CA LEU A 226 5.75 19.11 -10.61
C LEU A 226 6.42 19.75 -11.83
N LYS A 227 6.71 21.06 -11.76
CA LYS A 227 7.49 21.75 -12.79
C LYS A 227 8.89 21.16 -12.93
N GLU A 228 9.57 20.85 -11.81
CA GLU A 228 10.91 20.24 -11.84
C GLU A 228 10.90 18.77 -12.30
N ILE A 229 9.90 17.99 -11.91
CA ILE A 229 9.70 16.63 -12.43
C ILE A 229 9.58 16.68 -13.96
N LYS A 230 8.74 17.58 -14.47
CA LYS A 230 8.55 17.77 -15.92
C LYS A 230 9.81 18.28 -16.62
N SER A 231 10.55 19.22 -16.01
CA SER A 231 11.79 19.77 -16.60
C SER A 231 12.87 18.70 -16.77
N LYS A 232 12.88 17.69 -15.89
CA LYS A 232 13.78 16.52 -15.93
C LYS A 232 13.30 15.39 -16.84
N GLY A 233 12.14 15.56 -17.50
CA GLY A 233 11.54 14.55 -18.36
C GLY A 233 11.11 13.29 -17.60
N LEU A 234 10.70 13.46 -16.34
CA LEU A 234 10.14 12.40 -15.50
C LEU A 234 8.60 12.43 -15.56
N ASN A 235 7.97 11.27 -15.37
CA ASN A 235 6.52 11.13 -15.35
C ASN A 235 6.05 10.68 -13.96
N ASN A 236 4.97 11.27 -13.45
CA ASN A 236 4.32 10.71 -12.28
C ASN A 236 3.50 9.47 -12.69
N VAL A 237 3.59 8.40 -11.89
CA VAL A 237 2.76 7.19 -11.96
C VAL A 237 2.40 6.74 -10.54
N THR A 238 1.49 5.77 -10.41
CA THR A 238 1.16 5.23 -9.09
C THR A 238 2.28 4.33 -8.55
N VAL A 239 2.29 4.06 -7.25
CA VAL A 239 3.22 3.07 -6.68
C VAL A 239 2.97 1.69 -7.28
N GLY A 240 1.72 1.32 -7.55
CA GLY A 240 1.38 0.08 -8.25
C GLY A 240 2.05 -0.04 -9.61
N ASP A 241 2.13 1.06 -10.37
CA ASP A 241 2.81 1.11 -11.67
C ASP A 241 4.33 1.02 -11.50
N ILE A 242 4.92 1.71 -10.51
CA ILE A 242 6.34 1.58 -10.17
C ILE A 242 6.70 0.12 -9.91
N ILE A 243 5.86 -0.59 -9.17
CA ILE A 243 6.07 -1.99 -8.79
C ILE A 243 5.90 -2.91 -10.01
N SER A 244 4.87 -2.70 -10.82
CA SER A 244 4.55 -3.54 -11.98
C SER A 244 5.57 -3.38 -13.13
N ASN A 245 6.10 -2.16 -13.30
CA ASN A 245 7.04 -1.83 -14.37
C ASN A 245 8.50 -2.07 -13.98
N ALA A 246 8.80 -2.33 -12.70
CA ALA A 246 10.16 -2.53 -12.23
C ALA A 246 10.58 -3.99 -12.26
N LYS A 247 11.77 -4.26 -12.79
CA LYS A 247 12.65 -5.29 -12.21
C LYS A 247 13.07 -4.77 -10.83
N THR A 248 12.21 -4.92 -9.83
CA THR A 248 12.32 -4.26 -8.50
C THR A 248 13.66 -4.54 -7.80
N LYS A 249 14.36 -3.48 -7.37
CA LYS A 249 15.46 -3.56 -6.40
C LYS A 249 14.87 -3.50 -4.99
N SER A 250 14.63 -4.66 -4.39
CA SER A 250 14.17 -4.79 -3.00
C SER A 250 15.37 -4.82 -2.05
N SER A 251 15.34 -4.06 -0.95
CA SER A 251 16.39 -4.09 0.07
C SER A 251 16.03 -5.06 1.19
N GLU A 252 17.00 -5.85 1.65
CA GLU A 252 16.88 -6.61 2.89
C GLU A 252 16.94 -5.65 4.09
N VAL A 253 16.14 -5.92 5.10
CA VAL A 253 16.30 -5.33 6.44
C VAL A 253 17.27 -6.24 7.20
N LYS A 254 18.43 -5.70 7.60
CA LYS A 254 19.37 -6.42 8.47
C LYS A 254 18.92 -6.37 9.92
#